data_AF-A0A538GD86-F1
#
_entry.id   AF-A0A538GD86-F1
#
_cell.length_a   1.000
_cell.length_b   1.000
_cell.length_c   1.000
_cell.angle_alpha   90.00
_cell.angle_beta   90.00
_cell.angle_gamma   90.00
#
_symmetry.space_group_name_H-M   'P 1'
#
loop_
_entity.id
_entity.type
_entity.pdbx_description
1 polymer ?
#
loop_
_entity_poly.entity_id
_entity_poly.type
_entity_poly.pdbx_seq_one_letter_code
_entity_poly.pdbx_strand_id
1 'polypeptide(L)'
;MAGETAVGRRLALACAIAIVASGCGGGSVGATVPRVAPPSVRLPAFTHVVLVVFENHEASSIAGNADAPTFNALARRYATLTNYDAVAHPSLPNYLALVSGSTHGISSDCTDCVVRARSLADTLAAVGKTWKTYAEDLPHPGFTGGSSGRYAKKHDPFLYFRDVAGSRARRDRVVPFTRLRRDLAARRLPDFSLVVPNLCDD
;
A
#
# COMPACT_ATOMS: atom_id res chain seq x y z
N MET A 1 -24.86 -13.25 60.92
CA MET A 1 -24.56 -14.68 61.14
C MET A 1 -23.36 -15.01 60.26
N ALA A 2 -22.16 -14.86 60.84
CA ALA A 2 -21.26 -15.97 61.23
C ALA A 2 -20.57 -16.57 59.99
N GLY A 3 -19.28 -16.33 59.74
CA GLY A 3 -18.12 -16.97 60.41
C GLY A 3 -17.77 -18.23 59.61
N GLU A 4 -16.56 -18.50 59.10
CA GLU A 4 -15.25 -18.55 59.76
C GLU A 4 -14.08 -18.54 58.76
N THR A 5 -12.90 -18.25 59.32
CA THR A 5 -11.55 -18.07 58.76
C THR A 5 -10.61 -19.25 59.08
N ALA A 6 -9.56 -19.46 58.28
CA ALA A 6 -8.22 -19.93 58.72
C ALA A 6 -7.20 -19.69 57.57
N VAL A 7 -6.15 -18.85 57.65
CA VAL A 7 -4.88 -18.91 58.45
C VAL A 7 -4.13 -20.23 58.18
N GLY A 8 -2.86 -20.31 57.78
CA GLY A 8 -1.75 -19.38 57.64
C GLY A 8 -0.45 -20.16 57.89
N ARG A 9 0.69 -19.75 57.32
CA ARG A 9 2.03 -19.94 57.93
C ARG A 9 3.08 -19.10 57.19
N ARG A 10 3.47 -18.00 57.83
CA ARG A 10 4.69 -17.26 57.54
C ARG A 10 5.77 -17.81 58.48
N LEU A 11 6.92 -18.20 57.93
CA LEU A 11 8.15 -18.28 58.71
C LEU A 11 9.00 -17.05 58.38
N ALA A 12 9.35 -16.31 59.43
CA ALA A 12 10.37 -15.28 59.42
C ALA A 12 11.74 -15.92 59.59
N LEU A 13 12.78 -15.37 58.96
CA LEU A 13 14.13 -15.48 59.48
C LEU A 13 14.98 -14.26 59.13
N ALA A 14 15.38 -13.57 60.20
CA ALA A 14 16.59 -12.79 60.45
C ALA A 14 17.14 -11.82 59.39
N CYS A 15 17.05 -10.52 59.72
CA CYS A 15 17.95 -9.48 59.21
C CYS A 15 19.39 -9.77 59.64
N ALA A 16 20.29 -9.96 58.68
CA ALA A 16 21.71 -9.66 58.84
C ALA A 16 22.02 -8.43 58.00
N ILE A 17 22.25 -7.29 58.66
CA ILE A 17 22.76 -6.08 58.01
C ILE A 17 24.27 -6.26 57.85
N ALA A 18 24.72 -6.53 56.63
CA ALA A 18 26.12 -6.40 56.26
C ALA A 18 26.30 -5.04 55.57
N ILE A 19 26.93 -4.09 56.28
CA ILE A 19 27.44 -2.87 55.68
C ILE A 19 28.75 -3.24 54.99
N VAL A 20 28.77 -3.18 53.65
CA VAL A 20 30.02 -3.14 52.88
C VAL A 20 30.00 -1.85 52.07
N ALA A 21 30.94 -0.98 52.40
CA ALA A 21 31.21 0.26 51.69
C ALA A 21 32.09 -0.03 50.46
N SER A 22 31.96 0.86 49.45
CA SER A 22 32.95 1.23 48.41
C SER A 22 32.70 0.72 46.99
N GLY A 23 32.26 1.64 46.13
CA GLY A 23 33.03 2.02 44.93
C GLY A 23 32.78 1.28 43.60
N CYS A 24 32.66 2.11 42.55
CA CYS A 24 32.92 1.84 41.12
C CYS A 24 31.78 1.27 40.25
N GLY A 25 31.16 2.18 39.49
CA GLY A 25 30.92 2.00 38.04
C GLY A 25 30.02 0.85 37.60
N GLY A 26 28.71 0.96 37.86
CA GLY A 26 27.72 0.12 37.20
C GLY A 26 27.54 0.51 35.74
N GLY A 27 28.40 -0.01 34.85
CA GLY A 27 28.17 0.02 33.42
C GLY A 27 26.93 -0.81 33.09
N SER A 28 25.85 -0.15 32.70
CA SER A 28 24.69 -0.78 32.09
C SER A 28 25.14 -1.41 30.77
N VAL A 29 25.43 -2.71 30.77
CA VAL A 29 25.61 -3.49 29.55
C VAL A 29 24.22 -3.61 28.91
N GLY A 30 23.81 -2.58 28.17
CA GLY A 30 22.69 -2.67 27.25
C GLY A 30 23.07 -3.71 26.21
N ALA A 31 22.40 -4.86 26.22
CA ALA A 31 22.55 -5.85 25.16
C ALA A 31 22.12 -5.21 23.84
N THR A 32 23.09 -4.74 23.06
CA THR A 32 22.86 -4.28 21.69
C THR A 32 22.56 -5.52 20.86
N VAL A 33 21.28 -5.77 20.59
CA VAL A 33 20.88 -6.71 19.54
C VAL A 33 21.51 -6.21 18.24
N PRO A 34 22.37 -6.99 17.55
CA PRO A 34 22.91 -6.56 16.28
C PRO A 34 21.75 -6.40 15.30
N ARG A 35 21.45 -5.15 14.93
CA ARG A 35 20.53 -4.86 13.83
C ARG A 35 21.23 -5.31 12.56
N VAL A 36 20.92 -6.52 12.11
CA VAL A 36 21.33 -7.00 10.79
C VAL A 36 20.74 -6.03 9.78
N ALA A 37 21.61 -5.25 9.13
CA ALA A 37 21.18 -4.39 8.04
C ALA A 37 20.58 -5.30 6.96
N PRO A 38 19.37 -4.98 6.45
CA PRO A 38 18.82 -5.76 5.35
C PRO A 38 19.82 -5.76 4.20
N PRO A 39 19.99 -6.89 3.50
CA PRO A 39 20.90 -6.96 2.37
C PRO A 39 20.61 -5.80 1.42
N SER A 40 21.64 -5.00 1.11
CA SER A 40 21.51 -3.89 0.17
C SER A 40 21.38 -4.47 -1.24
N VAL A 41 20.16 -4.79 -1.64
CA VAL A 41 19.87 -5.14 -3.03
C VAL A 41 20.04 -3.87 -3.86
N ARG A 42 21.11 -3.81 -4.66
CA ARG A 42 21.28 -2.74 -5.65
C ARG A 42 20.31 -3.00 -6.79
N LEU A 43 19.12 -2.41 -6.69
CA LEU A 43 18.18 -2.39 -7.80
C LEU A 43 18.70 -1.45 -8.91
N PRO A 44 18.58 -1.84 -10.19
CA PRO A 44 18.85 -0.92 -11.28
C PRO A 44 17.90 0.28 -11.18
N ALA A 45 18.35 1.45 -11.64
CA ALA A 45 17.49 2.61 -11.76
C ALA A 45 16.45 2.33 -12.86
N PHE A 46 15.18 2.20 -12.47
CA PHE A 46 14.08 2.02 -13.42
C PHE A 46 13.73 3.34 -14.08
N THR A 47 13.68 3.35 -15.41
CA THR A 47 13.18 4.50 -16.19
C THR A 47 11.66 4.60 -16.10
N HIS A 48 10.97 3.45 -16.11
CA HIS A 48 9.52 3.35 -16.03
C HIS A 48 9.12 2.24 -15.06
N VAL A 49 8.13 2.52 -14.22
CA VAL A 49 7.40 1.54 -13.42
C VAL A 49 5.96 1.52 -13.93
N VAL A 50 5.48 0.35 -14.36
CA VAL A 50 4.10 0.14 -14.77
C VAL A 50 3.46 -0.83 -13.79
N LEU A 51 2.48 -0.33 -13.04
CA LEU A 51 1.67 -1.12 -12.13
C LEU A 51 0.32 -1.38 -12.79
N VAL A 52 0.04 -2.64 -13.08
CA VAL A 52 -1.23 -3.08 -13.66
C VAL A 52 -2.02 -3.78 -12.56
N VAL A 53 -3.19 -3.25 -12.24
CA VAL A 53 -4.09 -3.80 -11.23
C VAL A 53 -5.14 -4.62 -11.93
N PHE A 54 -5.33 -5.85 -11.43
CA PHE A 54 -6.50 -6.69 -11.62
C PHE A 54 -7.05 -6.93 -10.21
N GLU A 55 -8.34 -7.12 -10.07
CA GLU A 55 -9.03 -7.16 -8.79
C GLU A 55 -9.73 -8.51 -8.55
N ASN A 56 -10.48 -8.57 -7.45
CA ASN A 56 -11.53 -9.54 -7.14
C ASN A 56 -11.20 -11.05 -7.20
N HIS A 57 -9.92 -11.39 -7.31
CA HIS A 57 -9.46 -12.77 -7.37
C HIS A 57 -8.45 -13.09 -6.27
N GLU A 58 -8.74 -14.14 -5.50
CA GLU A 58 -7.78 -14.74 -4.58
C GLU A 58 -6.66 -15.44 -5.35
N ALA A 59 -5.44 -15.47 -4.79
CA ALA A 59 -4.29 -16.12 -5.43
C ALA A 59 -4.57 -17.59 -5.80
N SER A 60 -5.34 -18.31 -4.97
CA SER A 60 -5.74 -19.71 -5.22
C SER A 60 -6.69 -19.88 -6.41
N SER A 61 -7.38 -18.81 -6.84
CA SER A 61 -8.24 -18.85 -8.02
C SER A 61 -7.47 -18.65 -9.34
N ILE A 62 -6.24 -18.12 -9.27
CA ILE A 62 -5.39 -17.79 -10.43
C ILE A 62 -4.22 -18.76 -10.58
N ALA A 63 -3.50 -19.02 -9.48
CA ALA A 63 -2.28 -19.82 -9.51
C ALA A 63 -2.56 -21.27 -9.94
N GLY A 64 -1.97 -21.68 -11.06
CA GLY A 64 -2.17 -22.99 -11.67
C GLY A 64 -3.47 -23.14 -12.47
N ASN A 65 -4.36 -22.14 -12.48
CA ASN A 65 -5.62 -22.21 -13.21
C ASN A 65 -5.40 -22.14 -14.75
N ALA A 66 -5.89 -23.14 -15.48
CA ALA A 66 -5.76 -23.22 -16.94
C ALA A 66 -6.42 -22.04 -17.68
N ASP A 67 -7.45 -21.43 -17.09
CA ASP A 67 -8.17 -20.27 -17.64
C ASP A 67 -7.43 -18.94 -17.39
N ALA A 68 -6.36 -18.96 -16.58
CA ALA A 68 -5.47 -17.81 -16.33
C ALA A 68 -4.05 -18.03 -16.91
N PRO A 69 -3.89 -18.40 -18.19
CA PRO A 69 -2.61 -18.85 -18.74
C PRO A 69 -1.54 -17.75 -18.73
N THR A 70 -1.94 -16.48 -18.91
CA THR A 70 -1.05 -15.32 -18.89
C THR A 70 -0.40 -15.13 -17.52
N PHE A 71 -1.20 -15.12 -16.45
CA PHE A 71 -0.68 -14.96 -15.09
C PHE A 71 0.22 -16.12 -14.70
N ASN A 72 -0.15 -17.35 -15.07
CA ASN A 72 0.69 -18.53 -14.83
C ASN A 72 2.02 -18.48 -15.59
N ALA A 73 2.03 -17.96 -16.82
CA ALA A 73 3.27 -17.75 -17.57
C ALA A 73 4.15 -16.66 -16.93
N LEU A 74 3.56 -15.56 -16.45
CA LEU A 74 4.28 -14.49 -15.76
C LEU A 74 4.87 -14.97 -14.43
N ALA A 75 4.10 -15.71 -13.62
CA ALA A 75 4.53 -16.24 -12.33
C ALA A 75 5.70 -17.23 -12.45
N ARG A 76 5.76 -18.02 -13.54
CA ARG A 76 6.90 -18.90 -13.83
C ARG A 76 8.15 -18.15 -14.27
N ARG A 77 8.00 -17.00 -14.92
CA ARG A 77 9.11 -16.25 -15.53
C ARG A 77 9.69 -15.18 -14.61
N TYR A 78 8.88 -14.62 -13.73
CA TYR A 78 9.20 -13.47 -12.89
C TYR A 78 8.95 -13.77 -11.41
N ALA A 79 9.31 -12.81 -10.55
CA ALA A 79 9.06 -12.93 -9.12
C ALA A 79 7.55 -12.95 -8.82
N THR A 80 7.15 -13.87 -7.95
CA THR A 80 5.80 -13.92 -7.38
C THR A 80 5.89 -13.59 -5.89
N LEU A 81 5.07 -12.64 -5.43
CA LEU A 81 5.00 -12.25 -4.02
C LEU A 81 3.94 -13.11 -3.34
N THR A 82 4.37 -14.13 -2.60
CA THR A 82 3.46 -15.12 -1.96
C THR A 82 2.98 -14.71 -0.56
N ASN A 83 3.45 -13.58 -0.04
CA ASN A 83 3.03 -12.99 1.23
C ASN A 83 2.61 -11.53 0.98
N TYR A 84 1.57 -11.37 0.17
CA TYR A 84 1.02 -10.09 -0.24
C TYR A 84 -0.50 -10.16 -0.09
N ASP A 85 -1.02 -9.40 0.89
CA ASP A 85 -2.42 -9.41 1.27
C ASP A 85 -3.08 -8.04 1.01
N ALA A 86 -4.40 -8.06 0.84
CA ALA A 86 -5.18 -6.83 0.80
C ALA A 86 -5.08 -6.06 2.13
N VAL A 87 -5.10 -4.74 2.05
CA VAL A 87 -5.04 -3.85 3.23
C VAL A 87 -6.40 -3.77 3.93
N ALA A 88 -7.50 -3.82 3.16
CA ALA A 88 -8.86 -3.73 3.68
C ALA A 88 -9.88 -4.30 2.67
N HIS A 89 -11.16 -4.24 3.03
CA HIS A 89 -12.28 -4.44 2.12
C HIS A 89 -13.32 -3.33 2.38
N PRO A 90 -13.95 -2.71 1.36
CA PRO A 90 -13.96 -3.03 -0.08
C PRO A 90 -12.74 -2.48 -0.87
N SER A 91 -12.84 -2.37 -2.19
CA SER A 91 -11.75 -2.05 -3.13
C SER A 91 -11.03 -0.73 -2.84
N LEU A 92 -11.76 0.39 -2.73
CA LEU A 92 -11.20 1.75 -2.67
C LEU A 92 -10.13 1.94 -1.58
N PRO A 93 -10.34 1.50 -0.32
CA PRO A 93 -9.30 1.53 0.71
C PRO A 93 -7.95 0.94 0.26
N ASN A 94 -7.94 -0.14 -0.53
CA ASN A 94 -6.72 -0.75 -1.04
C ASN A 94 -6.03 0.15 -2.08
N TYR A 95 -6.78 0.75 -3.00
CA TYR A 95 -6.21 1.68 -3.99
C TYR A 95 -5.63 2.94 -3.33
N LEU A 96 -6.29 3.47 -2.30
CA LEU A 96 -5.74 4.59 -1.53
C LEU A 96 -4.42 4.20 -0.86
N ALA A 97 -4.38 3.03 -0.23
CA ALA A 97 -3.17 2.50 0.39
C ALA A 97 -2.06 2.25 -0.65
N LEU A 98 -2.41 1.77 -1.84
CA LEU A 98 -1.48 1.52 -2.94
C LEU A 98 -0.69 2.76 -3.35
N VAL A 99 -1.34 3.93 -3.39
CA VAL A 99 -0.71 5.18 -3.85
C VAL A 99 -0.31 6.13 -2.72
N SER A 100 -0.51 5.77 -1.46
CA SER A 100 -0.18 6.67 -0.34
C SER A 100 0.28 5.99 0.96
N GLY A 101 0.20 4.66 1.04
CA GLY A 101 0.54 3.89 2.23
C GLY A 101 -0.51 3.92 3.35
N SER A 102 -1.71 4.47 3.12
CA SER A 102 -2.80 4.52 4.10
C SER A 102 -4.17 4.48 3.43
N THR A 103 -5.16 3.94 4.13
CA THR A 103 -6.58 4.04 3.74
C THR A 103 -7.19 5.42 4.06
N HIS A 104 -6.48 6.25 4.84
CA HIS A 104 -6.95 7.55 5.34
C HIS A 104 -8.26 7.47 6.14
N GLY A 105 -8.55 6.31 6.75
CA GLY A 105 -9.78 6.08 7.50
C GLY A 105 -11.02 5.86 6.62
N ILE A 106 -10.85 5.82 5.29
CA ILE A 106 -11.94 5.45 4.37
C ILE A 106 -12.09 3.93 4.40
N SER A 107 -13.33 3.47 4.58
CA SER A 107 -13.67 2.05 4.75
C SER A 107 -14.80 1.59 3.81
N SER A 108 -15.10 2.37 2.76
CA SER A 108 -16.16 2.07 1.78
C SER A 108 -15.75 2.53 0.38
N ASP A 109 -16.45 2.05 -0.65
CA ASP A 109 -16.30 2.48 -2.04
C ASP A 109 -17.06 3.79 -2.33
N CYS A 110 -16.82 4.82 -1.53
CA CYS A 110 -17.39 6.14 -1.75
C CYS A 110 -16.89 6.77 -3.06
N THR A 111 -17.67 7.66 -3.65
CA THR A 111 -17.29 8.38 -4.89
C THR A 111 -16.99 9.86 -4.65
N ASP A 112 -17.42 10.38 -3.51
CA ASP A 112 -17.33 11.78 -3.07
C ASP A 112 -16.31 12.01 -1.96
N CYS A 113 -15.68 10.96 -1.44
CA CYS A 113 -14.60 11.08 -0.47
C CYS A 113 -13.44 11.95 -0.99
N VAL A 114 -12.84 12.71 -0.07
CA VAL A 114 -11.71 13.58 -0.35
C VAL A 114 -10.60 13.34 0.66
N VAL A 115 -9.44 12.94 0.16
CA VAL A 115 -8.20 12.76 0.92
C VAL A 115 -7.39 14.06 0.89
N ARG A 116 -6.99 14.54 2.08
CA ARG A 116 -6.15 15.73 2.28
C ARG A 116 -4.75 15.34 2.77
N ALA A 117 -4.11 14.43 2.06
CA ALA A 117 -2.76 13.93 2.36
C ALA A 117 -1.89 13.95 1.10
N ARG A 118 -0.59 13.67 1.26
CA ARG A 118 0.30 13.46 0.12
C ARG A 118 0.05 12.07 -0.48
N SER A 119 0.09 12.00 -1.81
CA SER A 119 0.09 10.77 -2.58
C SER A 119 1.45 10.53 -3.24
N LEU A 120 1.62 9.38 -3.87
CA LEU A 120 2.78 9.05 -4.71
C LEU A 120 2.96 10.08 -5.84
N ALA A 121 1.88 10.66 -6.36
CA ALA A 121 1.94 11.72 -7.35
C ALA A 121 2.71 12.95 -6.87
N ASP A 122 2.56 13.33 -5.59
CA ASP A 122 3.32 14.43 -4.98
C ASP A 122 4.80 14.08 -4.83
N THR A 123 5.07 12.87 -4.35
CA THR A 123 6.45 12.39 -4.14
C THR A 123 7.21 12.30 -5.46
N LEU A 124 6.56 11.83 -6.53
CA LEU A 124 7.15 11.80 -7.88
C LEU A 124 7.38 13.21 -8.43
N ALA A 125 6.38 14.09 -8.33
CA ALA A 125 6.51 15.46 -8.83
C ALA A 125 7.62 16.25 -8.11
N ALA A 126 7.81 16.03 -6.81
CA ALA A 126 8.86 16.68 -6.02
C ALA A 126 10.28 16.36 -6.49
N VAL A 127 10.48 15.25 -7.19
CA VAL A 127 11.77 14.84 -7.78
C VAL A 127 11.78 14.92 -9.30
N GLY A 128 10.85 15.67 -9.89
CA GLY A 128 10.76 15.88 -11.35
C GLY A 128 10.28 14.67 -12.13
N LYS A 129 9.75 13.63 -11.47
CA LYS A 129 9.20 12.43 -12.12
C LYS A 129 7.74 12.62 -12.52
N THR A 130 7.40 12.01 -13.65
CA THR A 130 6.07 12.05 -14.25
C THR A 130 5.24 10.84 -13.83
N TRP A 131 3.91 11.00 -13.85
CA TRP A 131 2.98 9.93 -13.53
C TRP A 131 1.73 10.04 -14.38
N LYS A 132 1.03 8.92 -14.56
CA LYS A 132 -0.27 8.86 -15.24
C LYS A 132 -1.06 7.66 -14.76
N THR A 133 -2.38 7.78 -14.74
CA THR A 133 -3.30 6.63 -14.65
C THR A 133 -3.95 6.39 -16.01
N TYR A 134 -3.98 5.14 -16.42
CA TYR A 134 -4.65 4.64 -17.62
C TYR A 134 -5.83 3.78 -17.16
N ALA A 135 -7.02 4.38 -17.16
CA ALA A 135 -8.24 3.74 -16.65
C ALA A 135 -9.11 3.26 -17.79
N GLU A 136 -9.53 2.00 -17.75
CA GLU A 136 -10.46 1.46 -18.74
C GLU A 136 -11.82 2.15 -18.65
N ASP A 137 -12.42 2.38 -19.83
CA ASP A 137 -13.70 3.05 -20.01
C ASP A 137 -13.87 4.45 -19.38
N LEU A 138 -12.78 5.07 -18.89
CA LEU A 138 -12.80 6.47 -18.49
C LEU A 138 -13.27 7.32 -19.68
N PRO A 139 -14.34 8.12 -19.54
CA PRO A 139 -14.99 8.76 -20.69
C PRO A 139 -14.12 9.85 -21.33
N HIS A 140 -13.36 10.59 -20.52
CA HIS A 140 -12.39 11.58 -20.97
C HIS A 140 -11.33 11.82 -19.89
N PRO A 141 -10.16 12.40 -20.24
CA PRO A 141 -9.15 12.76 -19.26
C PRO A 141 -9.72 13.61 -18.11
N GLY A 142 -9.31 13.28 -16.89
CA GLY A 142 -9.69 14.02 -15.69
C GLY A 142 -11.18 14.01 -15.33
N PHE A 143 -11.96 13.05 -15.85
CA PHE A 143 -13.34 12.83 -15.40
C PHE A 143 -13.36 12.56 -13.88
N THR A 144 -14.31 13.18 -13.17
CA THR A 144 -14.38 13.13 -11.69
C THR A 144 -15.67 12.53 -11.15
N GLY A 145 -16.60 12.14 -12.03
CA GLY A 145 -17.82 11.45 -11.66
C GLY A 145 -17.56 10.05 -11.13
N GLY A 146 -18.51 9.50 -10.38
CA GLY A 146 -18.36 8.20 -9.73
C GLY A 146 -18.30 7.00 -10.69
N SER A 147 -18.98 7.09 -11.84
CA SER A 147 -19.02 6.03 -12.84
C SER A 147 -19.39 6.57 -14.23
N SER A 148 -19.14 5.76 -15.26
CA SER A 148 -19.56 6.01 -16.65
C SER A 148 -19.50 4.71 -17.46
N GLY A 149 -20.64 4.13 -17.82
CA GLY A 149 -20.64 2.79 -18.42
C GLY A 149 -20.03 1.78 -17.43
N ARG A 150 -18.94 1.12 -17.82
CA ARG A 150 -18.20 0.18 -16.95
C ARG A 150 -17.08 0.84 -16.13
N TYR A 151 -16.81 2.12 -16.35
CA TYR A 151 -15.87 2.86 -15.53
C TYR A 151 -16.39 3.01 -14.10
N ALA A 152 -15.52 2.75 -13.11
CA ALA A 152 -15.79 2.99 -11.70
C ALA A 152 -14.64 3.78 -11.06
N LYS A 153 -14.95 4.96 -10.53
CA LYS A 153 -13.96 5.87 -9.93
C LYS A 153 -13.18 5.23 -8.76
N LYS A 154 -13.77 4.25 -8.06
CA LYS A 154 -13.11 3.54 -6.96
C LYS A 154 -11.77 2.88 -7.35
N HIS A 155 -11.56 2.58 -8.63
CA HIS A 155 -10.28 2.04 -9.14
C HIS A 155 -9.25 3.15 -9.45
N ASP A 156 -9.61 4.44 -9.38
CA ASP A 156 -8.76 5.60 -9.68
C ASP A 156 -8.38 6.40 -8.42
N PRO A 157 -7.43 5.93 -7.59
CA PRO A 157 -7.19 6.52 -6.28
C PRO A 157 -6.70 7.97 -6.34
N PHE A 158 -5.95 8.36 -7.37
CA PHE A 158 -5.43 9.73 -7.47
C PHE A 158 -6.57 10.77 -7.55
N LEU A 159 -7.76 10.42 -8.06
CA LEU A 159 -8.89 11.35 -8.12
C LEU A 159 -9.57 11.61 -6.77
N TYR A 160 -9.16 10.92 -5.70
CA TYR A 160 -9.61 11.18 -4.33
C TYR A 160 -8.74 12.21 -3.60
N PHE A 161 -7.51 12.46 -4.07
CA PHE A 161 -6.59 13.39 -3.45
C PHE A 161 -6.91 14.83 -3.86
N ARG A 162 -7.17 15.70 -2.88
CA ARG A 162 -7.64 17.08 -3.10
C ARG A 162 -6.74 17.87 -4.05
N ASP A 163 -5.43 17.73 -3.92
CA ASP A 163 -4.41 18.40 -4.73
C ASP A 163 -4.41 17.93 -6.19
N VAL A 164 -4.72 16.65 -6.44
CA VAL A 164 -4.92 16.12 -7.79
C VAL A 164 -6.28 16.56 -8.32
N ALA A 165 -7.35 16.23 -7.61
CA ALA A 165 -8.73 16.52 -8.00
C ALA A 165 -9.03 18.02 -8.11
N GLY A 166 -8.31 18.89 -7.40
CA GLY A 166 -8.46 20.34 -7.49
C GLY A 166 -7.66 20.99 -8.63
N SER A 167 -6.71 20.28 -9.25
CA SER A 167 -5.82 20.84 -10.27
C SER A 167 -6.08 20.20 -11.63
N ARG A 168 -6.57 20.99 -12.60
CA ARG A 168 -6.80 20.50 -13.97
C ARG A 168 -5.55 19.85 -14.57
N ALA A 169 -4.37 20.45 -14.40
CA ALA A 169 -3.12 19.91 -14.90
C ALA A 169 -2.74 18.54 -14.32
N ARG A 170 -3.17 18.25 -13.08
CA ARG A 170 -2.94 16.95 -12.43
C ARG A 170 -4.05 15.95 -12.76
N ARG A 171 -5.31 16.37 -12.74
CA ARG A 171 -6.43 15.51 -13.16
C ARG A 171 -6.29 15.03 -14.60
N ASP A 172 -5.79 15.85 -15.51
CA ASP A 172 -5.58 15.48 -16.92
C ASP A 172 -4.49 14.39 -17.08
N ARG A 173 -3.80 13.99 -16.00
CA ARG A 173 -2.93 12.80 -15.95
C ARG A 173 -3.69 11.50 -15.63
N VAL A 174 -4.98 11.55 -15.36
CA VAL A 174 -5.86 10.38 -15.34
C VAL A 174 -6.55 10.33 -16.69
N VAL A 175 -6.25 9.32 -17.49
CA VAL A 175 -6.63 9.27 -18.91
C VAL A 175 -7.27 7.94 -19.28
N PRO A 176 -8.05 7.88 -20.37
CA PRO A 176 -8.60 6.63 -20.85
C PRO A 176 -7.49 5.63 -21.23
N PHE A 177 -7.69 4.34 -20.93
CA PHE A 177 -6.73 3.26 -21.19
C PHE A 177 -6.24 3.22 -22.64
N THR A 178 -7.11 3.60 -23.59
CA THR A 178 -6.76 3.72 -25.02
C THR A 178 -5.57 4.66 -25.32
N ARG A 179 -5.20 5.54 -24.38
CA ARG A 179 -4.01 6.40 -24.47
C ARG A 179 -2.70 5.63 -24.25
N LEU A 180 -2.71 4.51 -23.53
CA LEU A 180 -1.50 3.72 -23.24
C LEU A 180 -0.77 3.32 -24.51
N ARG A 181 -1.50 2.76 -25.50
CA ARG A 181 -0.92 2.37 -26.79
C ARG A 181 -0.28 3.54 -27.53
N ARG A 182 -0.88 4.74 -27.44
CA ARG A 182 -0.35 5.96 -28.09
C ARG A 182 0.93 6.42 -27.41
N ASP A 183 0.96 6.43 -26.08
CA ASP A 183 2.14 6.84 -25.32
C ASP A 183 3.30 5.86 -25.49
N LEU A 184 3.02 4.55 -25.54
CA LEU A 184 4.02 3.52 -25.86
C LEU A 184 4.62 3.74 -27.24
N ALA A 185 3.77 3.89 -28.28
CA ALA A 185 4.23 4.11 -29.65
C ALA A 185 5.05 5.41 -29.80
N ALA A 186 4.69 6.45 -29.06
CA ALA A 186 5.38 7.74 -29.07
C ALA A 186 6.62 7.80 -28.16
N ARG A 187 6.94 6.73 -27.41
CA ARG A 187 7.99 6.74 -26.36
C ARG A 187 7.78 7.83 -25.30
N ARG A 188 6.52 8.02 -24.87
CA ARG A 188 6.07 9.04 -23.90
C ARG A 188 5.42 8.43 -22.65
N LEU A 189 5.78 7.19 -22.31
CA LEU A 189 5.34 6.56 -21.07
C LEU A 189 5.88 7.38 -19.88
N PRO A 190 5.09 7.67 -18.84
CA PRO A 190 5.58 8.38 -17.67
C PRO A 190 6.54 7.52 -16.83
N ASP A 191 7.26 8.13 -15.89
CA ASP A 191 8.10 7.40 -14.93
C ASP A 191 7.28 6.38 -14.12
N PHE A 192 6.04 6.72 -13.76
CA PHE A 192 5.09 5.82 -13.11
C PHE A 192 3.75 5.76 -13.87
N SER A 193 3.36 4.57 -14.28
CA SER A 193 2.07 4.30 -14.91
C SER A 193 1.24 3.39 -14.01
N LEU A 194 0.04 3.83 -13.66
CA LEU A 194 -0.97 2.98 -13.03
C LEU A 194 -1.99 2.59 -14.10
N VAL A 195 -2.23 1.30 -14.31
CA VAL A 195 -3.27 0.78 -15.19
C VAL A 195 -4.33 0.13 -14.31
N VAL A 196 -5.59 0.55 -14.47
CA VAL A 196 -6.69 0.12 -13.61
C VAL A 196 -7.88 -0.37 -14.43
N PRO A 197 -8.60 -1.40 -13.94
CA PRO A 197 -9.61 -2.08 -14.72
C PRO A 197 -10.94 -1.32 -14.71
N ASN A 198 -11.80 -1.64 -15.67
CA ASN A 198 -13.23 -1.36 -15.59
C ASN A 198 -13.94 -2.49 -14.80
N LEU A 199 -15.26 -2.44 -14.66
CA LEU A 199 -16.03 -3.49 -13.96
C LEU A 199 -16.17 -4.84 -14.70
N CYS A 200 -15.56 -5.01 -15.87
CA CYS A 200 -15.62 -6.24 -16.66
C CYS A 200 -14.31 -7.04 -16.59
N ASP A 201 -13.20 -6.31 -16.51
CA ASP A 201 -11.84 -6.83 -16.46
C ASP A 201 -11.20 -6.58 -15.07
N ASP A 202 -12.04 -6.30 -14.06
CA ASP A 202 -11.64 -6.25 -12.65
C ASP A 202 -11.43 -7.63 -12.04
#